data_AF-A0A1B6JIV9-F1
#
_entry.id   AF-A0A1B6JIV9-F1
#
_cell.length_a   1.000
_cell.length_b   1.000
_cell.length_c   1.000
_cell.angle_alpha   90.00
_cell.angle_beta   90.00
_cell.angle_gamma   90.00
#
_symmetry.space_group_name_H-M   'P 1'
#
loop_
_entity.id
_entity.type
_entity.pdbx_description
1 polymer ?
#
loop_
_entity_poly.entity_id
_entity_poly.type
_entity_poly.pdbx_seq_one_letter_code
_entity_poly.pdbx_strand_id
1 'polypeptide(L)'
;QQVVSQWSLLWGSQPGTASSHLAYDSLVVELFRYDTGAVRRTATLSLPKPTVSYPVWYSSRLSLPLEATKRSHNFSSSVAVVTYHRLSEFLPQRYSQLLENGSEVQYEVASSLVSVTARGPLPKPPQLELYGTPR
;
A
#
# COMPACT_ATOMS: atom_id res chain seq x y z
N GLN A 1 -8.15 -5.89 -8.42
CA GLN A 1 -7.05 -5.01 -7.92
C GLN A 1 -7.03 -3.65 -8.62
N GLN A 2 -6.92 -3.58 -9.96
CA GLN A 2 -6.80 -2.32 -10.72
C GLN A 2 -7.92 -1.29 -10.43
N VAL A 3 -9.17 -1.74 -10.36
CA VAL A 3 -10.33 -0.90 -10.00
C VAL A 3 -10.15 -0.28 -8.62
N VAL A 4 -9.79 -1.07 -7.61
CA VAL A 4 -9.59 -0.58 -6.23
C VAL A 4 -8.44 0.42 -6.17
N SER A 5 -7.33 0.17 -6.87
CA SER A 5 -6.20 1.10 -6.94
C SER A 5 -6.59 2.43 -7.59
N GLN A 6 -7.32 2.40 -8.71
CA GLN A 6 -7.78 3.61 -9.40
C GLN A 6 -8.74 4.43 -8.55
N TRP A 7 -9.74 3.78 -7.93
CA TRP A 7 -10.68 4.47 -7.04
C TRP A 7 -10.01 5.03 -5.79
N SER A 8 -9.07 4.28 -5.21
CA SER A 8 -8.29 4.75 -4.05
C SER A 8 -7.50 6.03 -4.43
N LEU A 9 -6.83 6.05 -5.58
CA LEU A 9 -6.10 7.23 -6.04
C LEU A 9 -7.03 8.41 -6.38
N LEU A 10 -8.23 8.15 -6.92
CA LEU A 10 -9.24 9.19 -7.16
C LEU A 10 -9.73 9.80 -5.84
N TRP A 11 -10.02 8.98 -4.84
CA TRP A 11 -10.38 9.46 -3.49
C TRP A 11 -9.26 10.29 -2.86
N GLY A 12 -8.00 9.84 -3.00
CA GLY A 12 -6.83 10.58 -2.51
C GLY A 12 -6.51 11.87 -3.28
N SER A 13 -7.19 12.14 -4.40
CA SER A 13 -7.01 13.36 -5.20
C SER A 13 -7.98 14.49 -4.84
N GLN A 14 -8.98 14.20 -3.98
CA GLN A 14 -9.96 15.20 -3.56
C GLN A 14 -9.27 16.31 -2.72
N PRO A 15 -9.62 17.60 -2.93
CA PRO A 15 -9.07 18.70 -2.13
C PRO A 15 -9.50 18.60 -0.66
N GLY A 16 -8.60 18.95 0.27
CA GLY A 16 -8.95 19.17 1.69
C GLY A 16 -8.42 18.17 2.71
N THR A 17 -7.90 17.00 2.30
CA THR A 17 -7.35 16.00 3.24
C THR A 17 -5.95 15.53 2.83
N ALA A 18 -4.97 15.72 3.72
CA ALA A 18 -3.60 15.23 3.52
C ALA A 18 -3.48 13.70 3.69
N SER A 19 -4.42 13.08 4.40
CA SER A 19 -4.54 11.63 4.49
C SER A 19 -6.00 11.22 4.68
N SER A 20 -6.37 10.08 4.11
CA SER A 20 -7.69 9.47 4.29
C SER A 20 -7.54 7.99 4.63
N HIS A 21 -8.47 7.47 5.42
CA HIS A 21 -8.43 6.11 5.93
C HIS A 21 -9.80 5.45 5.85
N LEU A 22 -9.81 4.18 5.49
CA LEU A 22 -10.99 3.32 5.52
C LEU A 22 -10.58 1.92 5.97
N ALA A 23 -11.19 1.44 7.05
CA ALA A 23 -10.92 0.14 7.63
C ALA A 23 -12.21 -0.66 7.81
N TYR A 24 -12.13 -1.91 7.36
CA TYR A 24 -13.08 -2.99 7.57
C TYR A 24 -12.32 -4.19 8.15
N ASP A 25 -13.04 -5.20 8.62
CA ASP A 25 -12.43 -6.38 9.25
C ASP A 25 -11.46 -7.15 8.33
N SER A 26 -11.66 -7.09 7.01
CA SER A 26 -10.84 -7.78 6.00
C SER A 26 -10.07 -6.86 5.07
N LEU A 27 -10.23 -5.53 5.18
CA LEU A 27 -9.68 -4.56 4.25
C LEU A 27 -9.28 -3.27 4.95
N VAL A 28 -8.06 -2.81 4.72
CA VAL A 28 -7.61 -1.48 5.14
C VAL A 28 -7.09 -0.71 3.92
N VAL A 29 -7.60 0.51 3.73
CA VAL A 29 -7.18 1.44 2.67
C VAL A 29 -6.64 2.70 3.32
N GLU A 30 -5.37 2.99 3.03
CA GLU A 30 -4.67 4.17 3.53
C GLU A 30 -4.21 5.03 2.37
N LEU A 31 -4.63 6.29 2.41
CA LEU A 31 -4.36 7.27 1.38
C LEU A 31 -3.54 8.40 1.98
N PHE A 32 -2.48 8.75 1.27
CA PHE A 32 -1.57 9.80 1.67
C PHE A 32 -1.31 10.75 0.52
N ARG A 33 -1.27 12.04 0.83
CA ARG A 33 -0.87 13.09 -0.09
C ARG A 33 0.31 13.85 0.49
N TYR A 34 1.36 13.99 -0.29
CA TYR A 34 2.60 14.63 0.12
C TYR A 34 2.94 15.79 -0.81
N ASP A 35 3.47 16.85 -0.20
CA ASP A 35 4.14 17.92 -0.93
C ASP A 35 5.59 17.49 -1.22
N THR A 36 5.91 17.28 -2.50
CA THR A 36 7.25 16.93 -2.99
C THR A 36 8.16 18.14 -3.13
N GLY A 37 7.65 19.36 -2.95
CA GLY A 37 8.45 20.59 -2.84
C GLY A 37 9.04 20.83 -1.45
N ALA A 38 8.58 20.10 -0.43
CA ALA A 38 9.10 20.23 0.94
C ALA A 38 10.53 19.66 1.07
N VAL A 39 11.35 20.26 1.94
CA VAL A 39 12.79 19.91 2.17
C VAL A 39 12.99 18.54 2.86
N ARG A 40 11.96 17.69 2.94
CA ARG A 40 12.07 16.37 3.56
C ARG A 40 12.51 15.34 2.53
N ARG A 41 13.59 14.61 2.83
CA ARG A 41 14.13 13.52 1.99
C ARG A 41 13.33 12.22 2.07
N THR A 42 12.65 12.01 3.19
CA THR A 42 11.89 10.78 3.44
C THR A 42 10.75 11.09 4.40
N ALA A 43 9.58 10.51 4.14
CA ALA A 43 8.48 10.44 5.08
C ALA A 43 8.30 8.99 5.53
N THR A 44 8.43 8.75 6.83
CA THR A 44 8.13 7.45 7.42
C THR A 44 6.84 7.56 8.21
N LEU A 45 5.95 6.62 7.99
CA LEU A 45 4.63 6.60 8.59
C LEU A 45 4.38 5.22 9.19
N SER A 46 4.10 5.20 10.49
CA SER A 46 3.78 3.98 11.23
C SER A 46 2.27 3.86 11.37
N LEU A 47 1.75 2.68 11.07
CA LEU A 47 0.35 2.30 11.20
C LEU A 47 0.25 1.13 12.21
N PRO A 48 -0.75 1.13 13.10
CA PRO A 48 -1.90 2.05 13.18
C PRO A 48 -1.56 3.45 13.71
N LYS A 49 -2.32 4.47 13.28
CA LYS A 49 -2.26 5.84 13.84
C LYS A 49 -3.10 5.92 15.11
N PRO A 50 -2.67 6.67 16.15
CA PRO A 50 -3.43 6.78 17.41
C PRO A 50 -4.84 7.38 17.25
N THR A 51 -5.06 8.18 16.21
CA THR A 51 -6.27 8.97 16.01
C THR A 51 -7.37 8.23 15.25
N VAL A 52 -7.13 6.98 14.85
CA VAL A 52 -8.06 6.22 14.00
C VAL A 52 -8.12 4.77 14.45
N SER A 53 -9.29 4.14 14.30
CA SER A 53 -9.46 2.72 14.62
C SER A 53 -8.93 1.84 13.49
N TYR A 54 -8.21 0.78 13.87
CA TYR A 54 -7.66 -0.23 12.96
C TYR A 54 -7.99 -1.63 13.48
N PRO A 55 -8.15 -2.61 12.58
CA PRO A 55 -8.23 -4.01 12.98
C PRO A 55 -6.94 -4.46 13.68
N VAL A 56 -7.08 -5.35 14.67
CA VAL A 56 -5.96 -5.84 15.51
C VAL A 56 -4.86 -6.54 14.68
N TRP A 57 -5.22 -7.10 13.53
CA TRP A 57 -4.26 -7.77 12.64
C TRP A 57 -3.39 -6.81 11.83
N TYR A 58 -3.70 -5.51 11.80
CA TYR A 58 -3.04 -4.56 10.92
C TYR A 58 -1.94 -3.76 11.62
N SER A 59 -0.69 -4.01 11.23
CA SER A 59 0.44 -3.14 11.57
C SER A 59 1.42 -3.06 10.41
N SER A 60 1.85 -1.84 10.08
CA SER A 60 2.80 -1.62 8.99
C SER A 60 3.59 -0.34 9.17
N ARG A 61 4.74 -0.27 8.50
CA ARG A 61 5.52 0.95 8.35
C ARG A 61 5.73 1.22 6.87
N LEU A 62 5.34 2.41 6.46
CA LEU A 62 5.53 2.91 5.11
C LEU A 62 6.65 3.94 5.11
N SER A 63 7.68 3.71 4.31
CA SER A 63 8.78 4.64 4.08
C SER A 63 8.71 5.16 2.65
N LEU A 64 8.57 6.46 2.51
CA LEU A 64 8.41 7.16 1.24
C LEU A 64 9.61 8.07 0.99
N PRO A 65 10.41 7.80 -0.03
CA PRO A 65 11.47 8.72 -0.44
C PRO A 65 10.82 9.93 -1.11
N LEU A 66 11.02 11.10 -0.52
CA LEU A 66 10.53 12.38 -1.02
C LEU A 66 11.76 13.16 -1.46
N GLU A 67 11.96 13.44 -2.74
CA GLU A 67 13.01 14.35 -3.17
C GLU A 67 12.39 15.56 -3.85
N ALA A 68 12.85 16.74 -3.45
CA ALA A 68 12.55 18.00 -4.10
C ALA A 68 13.13 17.99 -5.52
N THR A 69 12.34 17.49 -6.47
CA THR A 69 12.71 17.52 -7.88
C THR A 69 12.43 18.92 -8.40
N LYS A 70 13.51 19.69 -8.63
CA LYS A 70 13.50 21.07 -9.16
C LYS A 70 12.72 21.27 -10.48
N ARG A 71 12.20 20.20 -11.10
CA ARG A 71 11.57 20.18 -12.43
C ARG A 71 10.09 19.82 -12.44
N SER A 72 9.45 19.51 -11.31
CA SER A 72 8.02 19.20 -11.32
C SER A 72 7.18 20.45 -11.06
N HIS A 73 6.38 20.87 -12.04
CA HIS A 73 5.35 21.90 -11.85
C HIS A 73 4.20 21.46 -10.92
N ASN A 74 4.12 20.15 -10.62
CA ASN A 74 3.16 19.58 -9.67
C ASN A 74 3.91 19.01 -8.46
N PHE A 75 3.85 19.74 -7.35
CA PHE A 75 4.49 19.36 -6.10
C PHE A 75 3.69 18.35 -5.27
N SER A 76 2.75 17.60 -5.86
CA SER A 76 1.89 16.69 -5.09
C SER A 76 2.06 15.26 -5.57
N SER A 77 2.38 14.37 -4.64
CA SER A 77 2.37 12.92 -4.85
C SER A 77 1.33 12.27 -3.95
N SER A 78 0.57 11.35 -4.50
CA SER A 78 -0.43 10.57 -3.77
C SER A 78 0.01 9.10 -3.71
N VAL A 79 -0.10 8.49 -2.54
CA VAL A 79 0.21 7.08 -2.31
C VAL A 79 -1.00 6.41 -1.67
N ALA A 80 -1.44 5.31 -2.26
CA ALA A 80 -2.47 4.43 -1.73
C ALA A 80 -1.84 3.10 -1.30
N VAL A 81 -2.09 2.70 -0.06
CA VAL A 81 -1.76 1.37 0.47
C VAL A 81 -3.06 0.65 0.73
N VAL A 82 -3.28 -0.45 0.02
CA VAL A 82 -4.47 -1.29 0.16
C VAL A 82 -4.03 -2.65 0.68
N THR A 83 -4.47 -2.99 1.88
CA THR A 83 -4.15 -4.26 2.55
C THR A 83 -5.39 -5.11 2.66
N TYR A 84 -5.33 -6.32 2.08
CA TYR A 84 -6.38 -7.32 2.16
C TYR A 84 -5.96 -8.41 3.16
N HIS A 85 -6.77 -8.61 4.19
CA HIS A 85 -6.63 -9.71 5.13
C HIS A 85 -7.52 -10.87 4.70
N ARG A 86 -6.96 -12.10 4.71
CA ARG A 86 -7.65 -13.34 4.31
C ARG A 86 -8.23 -13.33 2.90
N LEU A 87 -7.61 -12.58 1.98
CA LEU A 87 -8.03 -12.62 0.57
C LEU A 87 -7.89 -14.03 -0.03
N SER A 88 -7.02 -14.85 0.53
CA SER A 88 -6.84 -16.26 0.15
C SER A 88 -8.12 -17.10 0.28
N GLU A 89 -9.08 -16.71 1.13
CA GLU A 89 -10.40 -17.36 1.21
C GLU A 89 -11.21 -17.22 -0.09
N PHE A 90 -10.87 -16.22 -0.92
CA PHE A 90 -11.53 -15.90 -2.18
C PHE A 90 -10.66 -16.19 -3.41
N LEU A 91 -9.46 -16.74 -3.21
CA LEU A 91 -8.53 -17.12 -4.28
C LEU A 91 -8.44 -18.65 -4.39
N PRO A 92 -7.99 -19.18 -5.54
CA PRO A 92 -7.61 -20.59 -5.62
C PRO A 92 -6.66 -20.96 -4.48
N GLN A 93 -7.02 -21.96 -3.69
CA GLN A 93 -6.22 -22.37 -2.53
C GLN A 93 -4.86 -22.93 -2.93
N ARG A 94 -4.76 -23.52 -4.13
CA ARG A 94 -3.52 -24.07 -4.68
C ARG A 94 -3.34 -23.62 -6.11
N TYR A 95 -2.17 -23.08 -6.37
CA TYR A 95 -1.65 -22.84 -7.69
C TYR A 95 -0.64 -23.93 -8.01
N SER A 96 -0.50 -24.25 -9.29
CA SER A 96 0.58 -25.12 -9.73
C SER A 96 1.30 -24.54 -10.94
N GLN A 97 2.59 -24.82 -11.01
CA GLN A 97 3.45 -24.44 -12.11
C GLN A 97 4.28 -25.64 -12.53
N LEU A 98 4.20 -25.99 -13.82
CA LEU A 98 5.07 -26.98 -14.42
C LEU A 98 6.43 -26.33 -14.69
N LEU A 99 7.48 -26.93 -14.15
CA LEU A 99 8.87 -26.53 -14.38
C LEU A 99 9.40 -27.15 -15.68
N GLU A 100 10.48 -26.58 -16.22
CA GLU A 100 11.09 -27.03 -17.48
C GLU A 100 11.56 -28.49 -17.44
N ASN A 101 11.87 -29.00 -16.25
CA ASN A 101 12.25 -30.41 -16.02
C ASN A 101 11.04 -31.37 -15.96
N GLY A 102 9.82 -30.87 -16.21
CA GLY A 102 8.57 -31.64 -16.16
C GLY A 102 8.02 -31.89 -14.75
N SER A 103 8.67 -31.37 -13.69
CA SER A 103 8.13 -31.44 -12.33
C SER A 103 7.11 -30.34 -12.06
N GLU A 104 6.15 -30.60 -11.18
CA GLU A 104 5.12 -29.64 -10.80
C GLU A 104 5.42 -29.08 -9.40
N VAL A 105 5.40 -27.75 -9.28
CA VAL A 105 5.48 -27.06 -8.00
C VAL A 105 4.11 -26.52 -7.65
N GLN A 106 3.63 -26.84 -6.44
CA GLN A 106 2.39 -26.30 -5.89
C GLN A 106 2.68 -25.22 -4.86
N TYR A 107 1.90 -24.15 -4.87
CA TYR A 107 2.03 -23.04 -3.93
C TYR A 107 0.67 -22.48 -3.53
N GLU A 108 0.60 -21.90 -2.33
CA GLU A 108 -0.61 -21.29 -1.76
C GLU A 108 -0.30 -19.89 -1.22
N VAL A 109 -1.33 -19.04 -1.18
CA VAL A 109 -1.23 -17.71 -0.58
C VAL A 109 -1.63 -17.80 0.89
N ALA A 110 -0.65 -17.87 1.78
CA ALA A 110 -0.87 -17.98 3.23
C ALA A 110 -0.84 -16.63 3.97
N SER A 111 -0.57 -15.53 3.27
CA SER A 111 -0.35 -14.19 3.86
C SER A 111 -1.38 -13.15 3.42
N SER A 112 -1.43 -12.03 4.14
CA SER A 112 -2.18 -10.84 3.71
C SER A 112 -1.59 -10.29 2.41
N LEU A 113 -2.47 -9.88 1.48
CA LEU A 113 -2.05 -9.29 0.22
C LEU A 113 -2.01 -7.77 0.35
N VAL A 114 -0.91 -7.13 -0.05
CA VAL A 114 -0.77 -5.68 0.02
C VAL A 114 -0.44 -5.11 -1.34
N SER A 115 -1.18 -4.08 -1.72
CA SER A 115 -1.00 -3.34 -2.95
C SER A 115 -0.63 -1.91 -2.62
N VAL A 116 0.55 -1.49 -3.07
CA VAL A 116 1.00 -0.09 -2.96
C VAL A 116 0.98 0.53 -4.35
N THR A 117 0.23 1.61 -4.50
CA THR A 117 0.12 2.34 -5.76
C THR A 117 0.36 3.82 -5.51
N ALA A 118 1.18 4.44 -6.34
CA ALA A 118 1.52 5.85 -6.22
C ALA A 118 1.25 6.60 -7.54
N ARG A 119 0.93 7.89 -7.42
CA ARG A 119 0.77 8.82 -8.53
C ARG A 119 1.52 10.10 -8.23
N GLY A 120 2.30 10.58 -9.21
CA GLY A 120 3.10 11.80 -9.07
C GLY A 120 4.61 11.49 -9.06
N PRO A 121 5.45 12.54 -8.99
CA PRO A 121 6.90 12.39 -9.01
C PRO A 121 7.40 11.77 -7.71
N LEU A 122 7.79 10.50 -7.75
CA LEU A 122 8.54 9.85 -6.67
C LEU A 122 9.92 9.44 -7.22
N PRO A 123 11.02 9.77 -6.52
CA PRO A 123 12.37 9.43 -6.98
C PRO A 123 12.64 7.91 -6.94
N LYS A 124 11.94 7.19 -6.05
CA LYS A 124 12.05 5.73 -5.86
C LYS A 124 10.69 5.15 -5.45
N PRO A 125 10.46 3.85 -5.67
CA PRO A 125 9.26 3.18 -5.19
C PRO A 125 9.11 3.27 -3.67
N PRO A 126 7.87 3.41 -3.15
CA PRO A 126 7.57 3.25 -1.73
C PRO A 126 8.13 1.95 -1.15
N GLN A 127 8.65 2.00 0.07
CA GLN A 127 9.08 0.83 0.82
C GLN A 127 8.03 0.53 1.89
N LEU A 128 7.48 -0.67 1.89
CA LEU A 128 6.50 -1.12 2.85
C LEU A 128 7.06 -2.26 3.69
N GLU A 129 7.06 -2.08 5.00
CA GLU A 129 7.38 -3.10 5.98
C GLU A 129 6.06 -3.52 6.67
N LEU A 130 5.77 -4.82 6.65
CA LEU A 130 4.62 -5.38 7.36
C LEU A 130 5.11 -5.98 8.67
N TYR A 131 4.49 -5.57 9.76
CA TYR A 131 4.71 -6.19 11.05
C TYR A 131 3.55 -7.12 11.33
N GLY A 132 3.74 -8.40 11.02
CA GLY A 132 2.81 -9.45 11.42
C GLY A 132 3.26 -10.07 12.73
N THR A 133 2.32 -10.36 13.64
CA THR A 133 2.52 -11.47 14.56
C THR A 133 2.51 -12.76 13.73
N PRO A 134 3.56 -13.59 13.77
CA PRO A 134 3.47 -14.94 13.23
C PRO A 134 2.30 -15.64 13.95
N ARG A 135 1.40 -16.24 13.18
CA ARG A 135 0.48 -17.25 13.71
C ARG A 135 1.21 -18.58 13.77
#